data_AF-X0WH91-F1
#
_entry.id   AF-X0WH91-F1
#
_cell.length_a   1.000
_cell.length_b   1.000
_cell.length_c   1.000
_cell.angle_alpha   90.00
_cell.angle_beta   90.00
_cell.angle_gamma   90.00
#
_symmetry.space_group_name_H-M   'P 1'
#
loop_
_entity.id
_entity.type
_entity.pdbx_description
1 polymer ?
#
loop_
_entity_poly.entity_id
_entity_poly.type
_entity_poly.pdbx_seq_one_letter_code
_entity_poly.pdbx_strand_id
1 'polypeptide(L)'
;TIPEEYKQDLGKRRDVIYQTCMPKNTLGTLMPIDELEEDVKWICCAFPDNKHKQKIKDFIEYVDGRINIHIINQKKWTRWTKWLSDSSAGSSVVTRGIPQTGTAAIFDLLQYSIKEMYVTGMTFFQKRATDRSVYYPGYFPSEKRPNLKYTKHHFRQEFKCFRSLCEKDKRIKCDKILSKLISR
;
A
#
# COMPACT_ATOMS: atom_id res chain seq x y z
N THR A 1 -5.85 13.97 10.04
CA THR A 1 -6.54 13.12 11.03
C THR A 1 -7.86 12.68 10.44
N ILE A 2 -8.26 11.42 10.64
CA ILE A 2 -9.53 10.88 10.13
C ILE A 2 -10.68 11.47 10.95
N PRO A 3 -11.76 12.00 10.33
CA PRO A 3 -12.91 12.55 11.05
C PRO A 3 -13.49 11.54 12.04
N GLU A 4 -13.99 12.04 13.17
CA GLU A 4 -14.40 11.23 14.32
C GLU A 4 -15.51 10.24 13.94
N GLU A 5 -16.44 10.68 13.10
CA GLU A 5 -17.57 9.90 12.60
C GLU A 5 -17.16 8.64 11.82
N TYR A 6 -15.92 8.60 11.30
CA TYR A 6 -15.38 7.47 10.55
C TYR A 6 -14.43 6.58 11.36
N LYS A 7 -14.06 6.98 12.58
CA LYS A 7 -13.18 6.16 13.42
C LYS A 7 -13.81 4.82 13.79
N GLN A 8 -15.13 4.75 13.87
CA GLN A 8 -15.85 3.50 14.13
C GLN A 8 -15.72 2.47 12.99
N ASP A 9 -15.53 2.94 11.75
CA ASP A 9 -15.32 2.06 10.59
C ASP A 9 -13.87 1.52 10.53
N LEU A 10 -12.97 2.15 11.28
CA LEU A 10 -11.56 1.81 11.37
C LEU A 10 -11.31 1.06 12.67
N GLY A 11 -11.14 -0.25 12.55
CA GLY A 11 -10.73 -1.08 13.68
C GLY A 11 -9.49 -0.50 14.40
N LYS A 12 -9.44 -0.63 15.72
CA LYS A 12 -8.36 -0.05 16.55
C LYS A 12 -7.04 -0.84 16.49
N ARG A 13 -7.10 -2.11 16.09
CA ARG A 13 -5.96 -3.04 16.09
C ARG A 13 -4.99 -2.72 14.94
N ARG A 14 -3.70 -2.56 15.25
CA ARG A 14 -2.64 -2.16 14.30
C ARG A 14 -1.37 -3.00 14.45
N ASP A 15 -1.43 -4.32 14.28
CA ASP A 15 -0.24 -5.16 14.48
C ASP A 15 0.91 -4.86 13.49
N VAL A 16 0.59 -4.47 12.25
CA VAL A 16 1.57 -4.34 11.16
C VAL A 16 1.30 -3.07 10.36
N ILE A 17 2.35 -2.29 10.10
CA ILE A 17 2.27 -1.08 9.26
C ILE A 17 3.26 -1.20 8.11
N TYR A 18 2.76 -0.99 6.89
CA TYR A 18 3.60 -0.89 5.69
C TYR A 18 3.93 0.58 5.41
N GLN A 19 5.21 0.90 5.27
CA GLN A 19 5.68 2.23 4.89
C GLN A 19 6.97 2.19 4.05
N THR A 20 7.47 3.35 3.66
CA THR A 20 8.70 3.50 2.86
C THR A 20 9.98 3.28 3.67
N CYS A 21 9.90 3.25 5.00
CA CYS A 21 11.05 3.17 5.93
C CYS A 21 12.14 4.19 5.58
N MET A 22 11.69 5.44 5.38
CA MET A 22 12.57 6.58 5.14
C MET A 22 12.78 7.35 6.45
N PRO A 23 13.91 8.04 6.62
CA PRO A 23 14.13 8.88 7.79
C PRO A 23 13.13 10.07 7.87
N LYS A 24 13.00 10.63 9.07
CA LYS A 24 12.12 11.75 9.44
C LYS A 24 12.19 12.89 8.42
N ASN A 25 11.07 13.57 8.18
CA ASN A 25 10.90 14.71 7.24
C ASN A 25 10.85 14.35 5.75
N THR A 26 10.74 13.08 5.39
CA THR A 26 10.38 12.69 4.02
C THR A 26 8.86 12.51 3.90
N LEU A 27 8.27 13.04 2.82
CA LEU A 27 6.85 12.84 2.48
C LEU A 27 6.50 11.34 2.56
N GLY A 28 5.57 10.98 3.44
CA GLY A 28 5.10 9.59 3.63
C GLY A 28 5.68 8.84 4.82
N THR A 29 6.45 9.48 5.70
CA THR A 29 6.76 8.92 7.03
C THR A 29 5.53 9.04 7.94
N LEU A 30 4.96 7.89 8.30
CA LEU A 30 3.76 7.77 9.12
C LEU A 30 4.20 7.81 10.59
N MET A 31 4.19 9.02 11.16
CA MET A 31 4.34 9.29 12.60
C MET A 31 5.76 9.06 13.17
N PRO A 32 6.13 9.76 14.25
CA PRO A 32 7.27 9.39 15.09
C PRO A 32 7.16 7.93 15.54
N ILE A 33 8.28 7.19 15.62
CA ILE A 33 8.28 5.81 16.10
C ILE A 33 7.66 5.71 17.49
N ASP A 34 7.94 6.71 18.33
CA ASP A 34 7.43 6.80 19.71
C ASP A 34 5.89 6.78 19.78
N GLU A 35 5.19 7.22 18.72
CA GLU A 35 3.71 7.17 18.62
C GLU A 35 3.18 5.83 18.04
N LEU A 36 4.07 4.98 17.50
CA LEU A 36 3.75 3.67 16.94
C LEU A 36 3.91 2.53 17.94
N GLU A 37 4.78 2.69 18.93
CA GLU A 37 5.24 1.62 19.82
C GLU A 37 4.14 0.97 20.68
N GLU A 38 3.05 1.68 20.99
CA GLU A 38 2.02 1.15 21.92
C GLU A 38 1.20 -0.02 21.34
N ASP A 39 1.01 -0.10 20.01
CA ASP A 39 0.11 -1.08 19.38
C ASP A 39 0.69 -1.84 18.19
N VAL A 40 1.85 -1.43 17.68
CA VAL A 40 2.41 -1.94 16.43
C VAL A 40 3.52 -2.94 16.72
N LYS A 41 3.39 -4.16 16.16
CA LYS A 41 4.36 -5.24 16.34
C LYS A 41 5.44 -5.24 15.26
N TRP A 42 5.08 -4.80 14.05
CA TRP A 42 5.95 -4.80 12.88
C TRP A 42 5.81 -3.55 12.03
N ILE A 43 6.95 -3.02 11.59
CA ILE A 43 7.04 -2.07 10.49
C ILE A 43 7.60 -2.80 9.26
N CYS A 44 6.82 -2.81 8.19
CA CYS A 44 7.18 -3.44 6.93
C CYS A 44 7.64 -2.40 5.90
N CYS A 45 8.86 -2.52 5.38
CA CYS A 45 9.35 -1.73 4.27
C CYS A 45 8.72 -2.22 2.96
N ALA A 46 7.77 -1.44 2.45
CA ALA A 46 7.04 -1.77 1.22
C ALA A 46 7.89 -1.64 -0.06
N PHE A 47 9.01 -0.94 0.00
CA PHE A 47 9.83 -0.57 -1.16
C PHE A 47 11.32 -0.90 -0.94
N PRO A 48 11.72 -2.18 -1.05
CA PRO A 48 13.08 -2.64 -0.80
C PRO A 48 14.08 -2.26 -1.91
N ASP A 49 13.84 -1.16 -2.63
CA ASP A 49 14.63 -0.75 -3.78
C ASP A 49 16.08 -0.41 -3.37
N ASN A 50 17.06 -0.95 -4.10
CA ASN A 50 18.49 -0.70 -3.85
C ASN A 50 18.83 0.79 -3.82
N LYS A 51 18.12 1.63 -4.57
CA LYS A 51 18.32 3.10 -4.54
C LYS A 51 17.98 3.75 -3.18
N HIS A 52 17.29 3.02 -2.30
CA HIS A 52 16.89 3.44 -0.97
C HIS A 52 17.59 2.65 0.14
N LYS A 53 18.53 1.77 -0.20
CA LYS A 53 19.20 0.89 0.76
C LYS A 53 19.82 1.63 1.95
N GLN A 54 20.50 2.75 1.70
CA GLN A 54 21.09 3.54 2.77
C GLN A 54 20.00 4.14 3.67
N LYS A 55 18.95 4.72 3.10
CA LYS A 55 17.83 5.30 3.88
C LYS A 55 17.10 4.26 4.72
N ILE A 56 16.94 3.05 4.19
CA ILE A 56 16.36 1.91 4.94
C ILE A 56 17.29 1.52 6.09
N LYS A 57 18.60 1.49 5.87
CA LYS A 57 19.60 1.24 6.92
C LYS A 57 19.54 2.31 8.00
N ASP A 58 19.54 3.59 7.62
CA ASP A 58 19.41 4.72 8.54
C ASP A 58 18.11 4.62 9.37
N PHE A 59 17.02 4.17 8.74
CA PHE A 59 15.75 3.94 9.44
C PHE A 59 15.83 2.77 10.43
N ILE A 60 16.49 1.65 10.08
CA ILE A 60 16.71 0.53 11.00
C ILE A 60 17.53 0.99 12.21
N GLU A 61 18.60 1.76 11.98
CA GLU A 61 19.42 2.33 13.05
C GLU A 61 18.62 3.29 13.93
N TYR A 62 17.73 4.10 13.34
CA TYR A 62 16.84 4.99 14.09
C TYR A 62 15.80 4.24 14.94
N VAL A 63 15.26 3.13 14.42
CA VAL A 63 14.36 2.25 15.18
C VAL A 63 15.09 1.61 16.37
N ASP A 64 16.37 1.26 16.20
CA ASP A 64 17.23 0.71 17.25
C ASP A 64 16.59 -0.45 18.03
N GLY A 65 15.96 -1.38 17.31
CA GLY A 65 15.33 -2.57 17.91
C GLY A 65 14.03 -2.34 18.69
N ARG A 66 13.53 -1.09 18.79
CA ARG A 66 12.29 -0.76 19.52
C ARG A 66 11.04 -1.40 18.92
N ILE A 67 11.06 -1.70 17.63
CA ILE A 67 9.99 -2.39 16.91
C ILE A 67 10.57 -3.32 15.86
N ASN A 68 9.90 -4.45 15.60
CA ASN A 68 10.37 -5.39 14.59
C ASN A 68 10.25 -4.78 13.19
N ILE A 69 11.27 -5.01 12.36
CA ILE A 69 11.30 -4.52 10.98
C ILE A 69 11.29 -5.72 10.04
N HIS A 70 10.37 -5.69 9.09
CA HIS A 70 10.35 -6.60 7.95
C HIS A 70 10.68 -5.82 6.67
N ILE A 71 11.53 -6.37 5.82
CA ILE A 71 11.82 -5.80 4.50
C ILE A 71 11.35 -6.80 3.46
N ILE A 72 10.46 -6.35 2.56
CA ILE A 72 10.00 -7.19 1.46
C ILE A 72 11.22 -7.73 0.69
N ASN A 73 11.20 -9.02 0.38
CA ASN A 73 12.31 -9.63 -0.33
C ASN A 73 12.51 -9.02 -1.72
N GLN A 74 13.72 -8.54 -2.02
CA GLN A 74 14.03 -7.83 -3.28
C GLN A 74 13.77 -8.66 -4.55
N LYS A 75 13.96 -9.99 -4.52
CA LYS A 75 13.65 -10.85 -5.68
C LYS A 75 12.14 -10.93 -5.91
N LYS A 76 11.35 -11.05 -4.84
CA LYS A 76 9.88 -11.04 -4.91
C LYS A 76 9.37 -9.69 -5.41
N TRP A 77 9.88 -8.60 -4.85
CA TRP A 77 9.61 -7.23 -5.29
C TRP A 77 9.88 -7.03 -6.79
N THR A 78 11.05 -7.47 -7.26
CA THR A 78 11.43 -7.38 -8.67
C THR A 78 10.46 -8.17 -9.57
N ARG A 79 10.05 -9.37 -9.13
CA ARG A 79 9.07 -10.18 -9.86
C ARG A 79 7.71 -9.50 -9.95
N TRP A 80 7.23 -8.89 -8.86
CA TRP A 80 5.94 -8.21 -8.84
C TRP A 80 5.93 -6.94 -9.68
N THR A 81 6.98 -6.10 -9.56
CA THR A 81 7.13 -4.89 -10.38
C THR A 81 7.26 -5.23 -11.86
N LYS A 82 7.95 -6.33 -12.20
CA LYS A 82 7.97 -6.86 -13.56
C LYS A 82 6.59 -7.30 -14.02
N TRP A 83 5.87 -8.11 -13.25
CA TRP A 83 4.52 -8.56 -13.61
C TRP A 83 3.52 -7.40 -13.80
N LEU A 84 3.60 -6.35 -12.97
CA LEU A 84 2.85 -5.11 -13.15
C LEU A 84 3.21 -4.41 -14.46
N SER A 85 4.50 -4.37 -14.82
CA SER A 85 4.99 -3.70 -16.03
C SER A 85 4.69 -4.50 -17.31
N ASP A 86 4.89 -5.82 -17.31
CA ASP A 86 4.64 -6.69 -18.47
C ASP A 86 3.16 -6.68 -18.86
N SER A 87 2.27 -6.53 -17.87
CA SER A 87 0.83 -6.41 -18.10
C SER A 87 0.40 -5.07 -18.72
N SER A 88 1.34 -4.14 -18.92
CA SER A 88 1.13 -2.79 -19.47
C SER A 88 1.61 -2.61 -20.93
N ALA A 89 1.84 -3.70 -21.66
CA ALA A 89 2.47 -3.81 -22.99
C ALA A 89 1.81 -3.03 -24.17
N GLY A 90 0.96 -2.03 -23.92
CA GLY A 90 0.42 -1.10 -24.91
C GLY A 90 0.87 0.36 -24.73
N SER A 91 1.74 0.67 -23.76
CA SER A 91 2.27 2.03 -23.57
C SER A 91 3.74 2.10 -24.01
N SER A 92 4.04 3.00 -24.95
CA SER A 92 5.38 3.24 -25.51
C SER A 92 6.39 3.81 -24.50
N VAL A 93 6.02 3.97 -23.24
CA VAL A 93 6.89 4.46 -22.17
C VAL A 93 7.01 3.38 -21.09
N VAL A 94 8.05 2.55 -21.19
CA VAL A 94 8.41 1.49 -20.23
C VAL A 94 8.93 2.13 -18.94
N THR A 95 8.06 2.77 -18.16
CA THR A 95 8.37 3.12 -16.77
C THR A 95 7.98 1.94 -15.90
N ARG A 96 8.96 1.30 -15.24
CA ARG A 96 8.69 0.21 -14.28
C ARG A 96 7.69 0.71 -13.25
N GLY A 97 6.49 0.13 -13.25
CA GLY A 97 5.44 0.50 -12.31
C GLY A 97 5.87 0.24 -10.89
N ILE A 98 5.84 1.27 -10.05
CA ILE A 98 6.00 1.08 -8.60
C ILE A 98 4.59 0.84 -8.05
N PRO A 99 4.30 -0.31 -7.41
CA PRO A 99 2.99 -0.53 -6.82
C PRO A 99 2.72 0.47 -5.70
N GLN A 100 1.45 0.70 -5.39
CA GLN A 100 1.08 1.39 -4.17
C GLN A 100 1.50 0.56 -2.93
N THR A 101 1.73 1.23 -1.80
CA THR A 101 2.03 0.58 -0.51
C THR A 101 1.00 -0.49 -0.15
N GLY A 102 -0.29 -0.21 -0.34
CA GLY A 102 -1.36 -1.18 -0.06
C GLY A 102 -1.29 -2.41 -0.97
N THR A 103 -1.03 -2.21 -2.27
CA THR A 103 -0.80 -3.30 -3.22
C THR A 103 0.41 -4.15 -2.81
N ALA A 104 1.52 -3.52 -2.44
CA ALA A 104 2.72 -4.20 -1.96
C ALA A 104 2.45 -5.03 -0.69
N ALA A 105 1.68 -4.48 0.26
CA ALA A 105 1.29 -5.17 1.48
C ALA A 105 0.49 -6.45 1.19
N ILE A 106 -0.49 -6.38 0.29
CA ILE A 106 -1.30 -7.53 -0.13
C ILE A 106 -0.41 -8.65 -0.69
N PHE A 107 0.52 -8.32 -1.59
CA PHE A 107 1.42 -9.31 -2.18
C PHE A 107 2.35 -9.97 -1.17
N ASP A 108 2.84 -9.19 -0.20
CA ASP A 108 3.71 -9.66 0.87
C ASP A 108 2.97 -10.55 1.87
N LEU A 109 1.79 -10.13 2.33
CA LEU A 109 0.96 -10.90 3.26
C LEU A 109 0.52 -12.26 2.68
N LEU A 110 0.24 -12.32 1.38
CA LEU A 110 -0.13 -13.58 0.71
C LEU A 110 1.01 -14.62 0.66
N GLN A 111 2.24 -14.25 1.01
CA GLN A 111 3.36 -15.18 1.14
C GLN A 111 3.29 -16.02 2.41
N TYR A 112 2.48 -15.62 3.39
CA TYR A 112 2.31 -16.31 4.65
C TYR A 112 1.12 -17.28 4.56
N SER A 113 1.10 -18.26 5.47
CA SER A 113 0.00 -19.21 5.62
C SER A 113 -1.19 -18.54 6.32
N ILE A 114 -1.81 -17.59 5.65
CA ILE A 114 -3.05 -16.94 6.10
C ILE A 114 -4.25 -17.72 5.58
N LYS A 115 -5.25 -17.93 6.44
CA LYS A 115 -6.50 -18.61 6.06
C LYS A 115 -7.33 -17.73 5.11
N GLU A 116 -7.54 -16.47 5.52
CA GLU A 116 -8.30 -15.48 4.77
C GLU A 116 -7.65 -14.11 4.94
N MET A 117 -7.78 -13.26 3.92
CA MET A 117 -7.29 -11.88 3.92
C MET A 117 -8.42 -10.96 3.49
N TYR A 118 -8.90 -10.15 4.42
CA TYR A 118 -9.91 -9.13 4.16
C TYR A 118 -9.21 -7.83 3.73
N VAL A 119 -9.55 -7.35 2.54
CA VAL A 119 -8.97 -6.15 1.94
C VAL A 119 -10.04 -5.06 1.90
N THR A 120 -9.77 -3.94 2.58
CA THR A 120 -10.69 -2.81 2.71
C THR A 120 -10.00 -1.47 2.42
N GLY A 121 -10.78 -0.40 2.27
CA GLY A 121 -10.25 0.97 2.20
C GLY A 121 -9.44 1.28 0.93
N MET A 122 -9.57 0.45 -0.11
CA MET A 122 -8.84 0.57 -1.37
C MET A 122 -9.81 0.77 -2.54
N THR A 123 -9.45 1.69 -3.44
CA THR A 123 -10.25 2.02 -4.65
C THR A 123 -9.44 1.97 -5.95
N PHE A 124 -8.12 1.83 -5.87
CA PHE A 124 -7.17 1.99 -7.00
C PHE A 124 -7.44 3.24 -7.85
N PHE A 125 -8.00 4.30 -7.25
CA PHE A 125 -8.35 5.55 -7.93
C PHE A 125 -9.21 5.36 -9.21
N GLN A 126 -10.04 4.31 -9.27
CA GLN A 126 -10.89 4.02 -10.44
C GLN A 126 -12.04 5.06 -10.59
N LYS A 127 -12.06 5.81 -11.71
CA LYS A 127 -13.13 6.75 -12.17
C LYS A 127 -13.64 7.79 -11.14
N ARG A 128 -13.16 9.04 -11.12
CA ARG A 128 -13.67 10.14 -10.23
C ARG A 128 -13.76 9.79 -8.72
N ALA A 129 -13.55 8.54 -8.31
CA ALA A 129 -13.09 8.07 -7.01
C ALA A 129 -11.59 8.38 -6.88
N THR A 130 -11.22 9.61 -7.25
CA THR A 130 -9.99 10.29 -6.84
C THR A 130 -9.94 10.53 -5.34
N ASP A 131 -10.85 9.92 -4.61
CA ASP A 131 -11.35 10.47 -3.40
C ASP A 131 -11.58 9.26 -2.52
N ARG A 132 -10.74 9.16 -1.49
CA ARG A 132 -11.04 8.33 -0.34
C ARG A 132 -12.43 8.66 0.23
N SER A 133 -13.10 9.73 -0.24
CA SER A 133 -14.51 10.03 -0.03
C SER A 133 -15.49 8.89 -0.26
N VAL A 134 -15.18 7.87 -1.05
CA VAL A 134 -16.07 6.69 -1.15
C VAL A 134 -16.13 5.93 0.19
N TYR A 135 -15.02 5.90 0.93
CA TYR A 135 -14.98 5.36 2.29
C TYR A 135 -15.24 6.45 3.34
N TYR A 136 -14.69 7.65 3.14
CA TYR A 136 -14.67 8.75 4.12
C TYR A 136 -14.97 10.10 3.47
N PRO A 137 -16.25 10.41 3.15
CA PRO A 137 -16.64 11.70 2.57
C PRO A 137 -16.05 12.89 3.34
N GLY A 138 -15.42 13.84 2.64
CA GLY A 138 -14.80 15.03 3.26
C GLY A 138 -13.39 14.84 3.82
N TYR A 139 -12.82 13.62 3.80
CA TYR A 139 -11.45 13.36 4.29
C TYR A 139 -10.34 14.04 3.48
N PHE A 140 -10.61 14.42 2.23
CA PHE A 140 -9.68 15.26 1.46
C PHE A 140 -10.19 16.70 1.42
N PRO A 141 -9.42 17.68 1.98
CA PRO A 141 -9.66 19.06 1.65
C PRO A 141 -9.51 19.21 0.13
N SER A 142 -10.48 19.89 -0.49
CA SER A 142 -10.63 20.09 -1.94
C SER A 142 -9.36 20.58 -2.65
N GLU A 143 -8.38 21.11 -1.91
CA GLU A 143 -7.19 21.79 -2.41
C GLU A 143 -5.98 20.88 -2.70
N LYS A 144 -5.96 19.60 -2.29
CA LYS A 144 -4.78 18.72 -2.46
C LYS A 144 -5.09 17.35 -3.07
N ARG A 145 -5.81 17.33 -4.19
CA ARG A 145 -5.89 16.08 -5.00
C ARG A 145 -4.52 15.79 -5.62
N PRO A 146 -3.91 14.62 -5.37
CA PRO A 146 -2.65 14.28 -6.00
C PRO A 146 -2.84 14.27 -7.52
N ASN A 147 -2.01 15.03 -8.23
CA ASN A 147 -2.06 15.02 -9.68
C ASN A 147 -1.55 13.66 -10.18
N LEU A 148 -2.49 12.81 -10.55
CA LEU A 148 -2.22 11.43 -10.98
C LEU A 148 -1.35 11.36 -12.25
N LYS A 149 -1.16 12.46 -12.98
CA LYS A 149 -0.26 12.50 -14.15
C LYS A 149 1.22 12.43 -13.77
N TYR A 150 1.59 12.84 -12.55
CA TYR A 150 2.98 12.88 -12.09
C TYR A 150 3.34 11.71 -11.17
N THR A 151 2.41 10.80 -10.93
CA THR A 151 2.71 9.61 -10.15
C THR A 151 3.40 8.53 -11.00
N LYS A 152 4.31 7.78 -10.38
CA LYS A 152 4.93 6.59 -10.97
C LYS A 152 4.05 5.33 -10.79
N HIS A 153 2.87 5.48 -10.20
CA HIS A 153 1.91 4.39 -9.96
C HIS A 153 1.03 4.18 -11.20
N HIS A 154 0.96 2.93 -11.65
CA HIS A 154 0.09 2.54 -12.76
C HIS A 154 -1.23 2.01 -12.21
N PHE A 155 -2.06 2.87 -11.61
CA PHE A 155 -3.25 2.45 -10.85
C PHE A 155 -4.21 1.54 -11.62
N ARG A 156 -4.43 1.82 -12.92
CA ARG A 156 -5.26 0.97 -13.78
C ARG A 156 -4.68 -0.43 -13.92
N GLN A 157 -3.36 -0.52 -13.98
CA GLN A 157 -2.67 -1.79 -14.12
C GLN A 157 -2.62 -2.55 -12.80
N GLU A 158 -2.35 -1.87 -11.70
CA GLU A 158 -2.45 -2.44 -10.35
C GLU A 158 -3.85 -3.00 -10.09
N PHE A 159 -4.90 -2.29 -10.51
CA PHE A 159 -6.27 -2.77 -10.41
C PHE A 159 -6.54 -4.03 -11.23
N LYS A 160 -6.11 -4.07 -12.50
CA LYS A 160 -6.24 -5.28 -13.35
C LYS A 160 -5.53 -6.48 -12.73
N CYS A 161 -4.31 -6.24 -12.26
CA CYS A 161 -3.48 -7.22 -11.58
C CYS A 161 -4.17 -7.72 -10.30
N PHE A 162 -4.67 -6.83 -9.45
CA PHE A 162 -5.40 -7.19 -8.24
C PHE A 162 -6.68 -7.97 -8.52
N ARG A 163 -7.44 -7.61 -9.56
CA ARG A 163 -8.61 -8.39 -10.01
C ARG A 163 -8.22 -9.81 -10.40
N SER A 164 -7.20 -9.98 -11.24
CA SER A 164 -6.70 -11.32 -11.62
C SER A 164 -6.21 -12.11 -10.40
N LEU A 165 -5.64 -11.43 -9.41
CA LEU A 165 -5.22 -12.05 -8.15
C LEU A 165 -6.43 -12.53 -7.35
N CYS A 166 -7.50 -11.74 -7.21
CA CYS A 166 -8.72 -12.14 -6.52
C CYS A 166 -9.42 -13.34 -7.19
N GLU A 167 -9.34 -13.43 -8.53
CA GLU A 167 -9.88 -14.58 -9.27
C GLU A 167 -9.11 -15.87 -8.95
N LYS A 168 -7.78 -15.78 -8.80
CA LYS A 168 -6.87 -16.92 -8.61
C LYS A 168 -6.70 -17.34 -7.15
N ASP A 169 -6.65 -16.39 -6.22
CA ASP A 169 -6.37 -16.64 -4.80
C ASP A 169 -7.63 -16.44 -3.95
N LYS A 170 -8.27 -17.55 -3.57
CA LYS A 170 -9.56 -17.56 -2.84
C LYS A 170 -9.46 -17.10 -1.39
N ARG A 171 -8.24 -16.92 -0.86
CA ARG A 171 -8.01 -16.35 0.47
C ARG A 171 -8.42 -14.88 0.51
N ILE A 172 -8.39 -14.18 -0.62
CA ILE A 172 -8.70 -12.75 -0.69
C ILE A 172 -10.21 -12.55 -0.61
N LYS A 173 -10.65 -11.75 0.36
CA LYS A 173 -12.00 -11.26 0.53
C LYS A 173 -11.98 -9.74 0.42
N CYS A 174 -12.87 -9.18 -0.39
CA CYS A 174 -12.97 -7.73 -0.58
C CYS A 174 -14.19 -7.20 0.17
N ASP A 175 -14.13 -5.97 0.67
CA ASP A 175 -15.34 -5.30 1.16
C ASP A 175 -16.36 -5.04 0.03
N LYS A 176 -17.53 -4.50 0.39
CA LYS A 176 -18.62 -4.23 -0.55
C LYS A 176 -18.22 -3.26 -1.67
N ILE A 177 -17.41 -2.26 -1.36
CA ILE A 177 -17.00 -1.22 -2.31
C ILE A 177 -16.03 -1.83 -3.32
N LEU A 178 -14.98 -2.48 -2.83
CA LEU A 178 -13.94 -3.09 -3.65
C LEU A 178 -14.49 -4.26 -4.48
N SER A 179 -15.38 -5.07 -3.91
CA SER A 179 -16.08 -6.15 -4.64
C SER A 179 -16.85 -5.61 -5.85
N LYS A 180 -17.59 -4.50 -5.67
CA LYS A 180 -18.34 -3.84 -6.75
C LYS A 180 -17.43 -3.24 -7.82
N LEU A 181 -16.22 -2.81 -7.45
CA LEU A 181 -15.24 -2.32 -8.42
C LEU A 181 -14.73 -3.48 -9.28
N ILE A 182 -14.37 -4.61 -8.65
CA ILE A 182 -13.82 -5.79 -9.33
C ILE A 182 -14.83 -6.44 -10.27
N SER A 183 -16.11 -6.48 -9.89
CA SER A 183 -17.16 -7.16 -10.67
C SER A 183 -17.61 -6.41 -11.93
N ARG A 184 -17.13 -5.19 -12.17
CA ARG A 184 -17.43 -4.37 -13.35
C ARG A 184 -16.54 -4.73 -14.53
#